data_AF-Q4KTX2-F1
#
_entry.id   AF-Q4KTX2-F1
#
_cell.length_a   1.000
_cell.length_b   1.000
_cell.length_c   1.000
_cell.angle_alpha   90.00
_cell.angle_beta   90.00
_cell.angle_gamma   90.00
#
_symmetry.space_group_name_H-M   'P 1'
#
loop_
_entity.id
_entity.type
_entity.pdbx_description
1 polymer ?
#
loop_
_entity_poly.entity_id
_entity_poly.type
_entity_poly.pdbx_seq_one_letter_code
_entity_poly.pdbx_strand_id
1 'polypeptide(L)'
;DPTAFGSGTHKIRIKWTKLTSDYLKEVDVFVSMGYHKKTYGGYHGRVFLKGGSDNDASLVITDLTLEDYGRYKCEVIEGLEDDTAVVALDLQGVVFPYFPRLGRYNLNFHEAQQACLDQDAVIASFDQLYDAWRSGLDWCNAGWLSDGSVQYPITKPREPCGGQNTVPGVRNY
;
A
#
# COMPACT_ATOMS: atom_id res chain seq x y z
N ASP A 1 -54.72 -14.58 21.75
CA ASP A 1 -53.82 -13.58 21.15
C ASP A 1 -53.94 -12.29 21.96
N PRO A 2 -52.82 -11.63 22.33
CA PRO A 2 -51.98 -11.01 21.31
C PRO A 2 -50.48 -11.35 21.39
N THR A 3 -49.97 -11.66 20.20
CA THR A 3 -48.67 -11.33 19.62
C THR A 3 -47.45 -11.97 20.26
N ALA A 4 -47.18 -13.21 19.83
CA ALA A 4 -45.82 -13.68 19.64
C ALA A 4 -45.11 -12.71 18.68
N PHE A 5 -44.33 -11.79 19.22
CA PHE A 5 -43.30 -11.11 18.46
C PHE A 5 -42.32 -12.17 17.99
N GLY A 6 -42.44 -12.58 16.74
CA GLY A 6 -41.39 -13.32 16.05
C GLY A 6 -40.14 -12.46 16.12
N SER A 7 -39.22 -12.81 17.01
CA SER A 7 -37.84 -12.34 16.97
C SER A 7 -37.23 -12.96 15.72
N GLY A 8 -37.46 -12.32 14.58
CA GLY A 8 -36.63 -12.52 13.41
C GLY A 8 -35.25 -12.03 13.82
N THR A 9 -34.32 -12.95 14.11
CA THR A 9 -32.93 -12.59 14.36
C THR A 9 -32.45 -11.82 13.14
N HIS A 10 -32.35 -10.49 13.24
CA HIS A 10 -31.88 -9.66 12.14
C HIS A 10 -30.43 -10.07 11.87
N LYS A 11 -30.20 -10.75 10.75
CA LYS A 11 -28.86 -11.23 10.37
C LYS A 11 -28.13 -10.07 9.72
N ILE A 12 -27.11 -9.57 10.39
CA ILE A 12 -26.21 -8.54 9.85
C ILE A 12 -25.54 -9.10 8.58
N ARG A 13 -25.63 -8.34 7.49
CA ARG A 13 -24.92 -8.58 6.24
C ARG A 13 -23.80 -7.57 6.12
N ILE A 14 -22.57 -8.05 5.92
CA ILE A 14 -21.39 -7.21 5.69
C ILE A 14 -20.98 -7.39 4.24
N LYS A 15 -20.83 -6.30 3.51
CA LYS A 15 -20.33 -6.26 2.14
C LYS A 15 -19.11 -5.35 2.06
N TRP A 16 -18.04 -5.89 1.50
CA TRP A 16 -16.84 -5.15 1.16
C TRP A 16 -16.70 -5.05 -0.36
N THR A 17 -16.49 -3.84 -0.85
CA THR A 17 -16.19 -3.56 -2.26
C THR A 17 -14.92 -2.71 -2.38
N LYS A 18 -14.20 -2.87 -3.48
CA LYS A 18 -13.10 -1.98 -3.86
C LYS A 18 -13.62 -0.94 -4.85
N LEU A 19 -13.33 0.32 -4.58
CA LEU A 19 -13.65 1.43 -5.48
C LEU A 19 -12.62 1.46 -6.61
N THR A 20 -13.07 1.61 -7.85
CA THR A 20 -12.18 1.90 -8.98
C THR A 20 -11.50 3.26 -8.81
N SER A 21 -10.39 3.48 -9.52
CA SER A 21 -9.61 4.72 -9.41
C SER A 21 -10.40 5.98 -9.78
N ASP A 22 -11.40 5.84 -10.65
CA ASP A 22 -12.35 6.90 -11.03
C ASP A 22 -13.53 7.06 -10.07
N TYR A 23 -13.64 6.19 -9.06
CA TYR A 23 -14.74 6.13 -8.08
C TYR A 23 -16.12 5.86 -8.70
N LEU A 24 -16.20 5.47 -9.97
CA LEU A 24 -17.46 5.26 -10.67
C LEU A 24 -18.00 3.84 -10.52
N LYS A 25 -17.15 2.89 -10.14
CA LYS A 25 -17.51 1.47 -10.04
C LYS A 25 -17.02 0.85 -8.75
N GLU A 26 -17.78 -0.13 -8.30
CA GLU A 26 -17.46 -0.95 -7.15
C GLU A 26 -17.26 -2.39 -7.59
N VAL A 27 -16.11 -2.95 -7.25
CA VAL A 27 -15.77 -4.34 -7.50
C VAL A 27 -15.99 -5.12 -6.21
N ASP A 28 -16.82 -6.17 -6.26
CA ASP A 28 -17.06 -7.01 -5.08
C ASP A 28 -15.76 -7.66 -4.61
N VAL A 29 -15.52 -7.61 -3.30
CA VAL A 29 -14.35 -8.20 -2.62
C VAL A 29 -14.79 -9.36 -1.74
N PHE A 30 -15.72 -9.08 -0.82
CA PHE A 30 -16.17 -10.04 0.19
C PHE A 30 -17.60 -9.75 0.64
N VAL A 31 -18.38 -10.79 0.90
CA VAL A 31 -19.72 -10.72 1.49
C VAL A 31 -19.84 -11.74 2.59
N SER A 32 -20.41 -11.34 3.74
CA SER A 32 -20.79 -12.21 4.85
C SER A 32 -22.24 -12.00 5.24
N MET A 33 -22.94 -13.08 5.57
CA MET A 33 -24.27 -13.09 6.18
C MET A 33 -24.37 -14.28 7.14
N GLY A 34 -24.10 -14.03 8.42
CA GLY A 34 -23.93 -15.08 9.42
C GLY A 34 -22.82 -16.07 9.03
N TYR A 35 -23.16 -17.34 8.87
CA TYR A 35 -22.20 -18.40 8.48
C TYR A 35 -21.87 -18.42 6.99
N HIS A 36 -22.64 -17.73 6.15
CA HIS A 36 -22.42 -17.71 4.71
C HIS A 36 -21.40 -16.63 4.36
N LYS A 37 -20.27 -17.03 3.81
CA LYS A 37 -19.19 -16.13 3.36
C LYS A 37 -18.90 -16.38 1.89
N LYS A 38 -18.66 -15.31 1.15
CA LYS A 38 -18.30 -15.36 -0.27
C LYS A 38 -17.22 -14.33 -0.58
N THR A 39 -16.17 -14.78 -1.23
CA THR A 39 -15.05 -13.97 -1.72
C THR A 39 -15.12 -13.89 -3.25
N TYR A 40 -14.64 -12.81 -3.85
CA TYR A 40 -14.81 -12.55 -5.29
C TYR A 40 -13.47 -12.26 -5.98
N GLY A 41 -13.40 -12.53 -7.29
CA GLY A 41 -12.25 -12.19 -8.13
C GLY A 41 -10.90 -12.68 -7.58
N GLY A 42 -9.88 -11.82 -7.70
CA GLY A 42 -8.53 -12.07 -7.18
C GLY A 42 -8.41 -12.10 -5.65
N TYR A 43 -9.51 -11.94 -4.90
CA TYR A 43 -9.52 -12.00 -3.44
C TYR A 43 -9.82 -13.41 -2.88
N HIS A 44 -10.08 -14.39 -3.76
CA HIS A 44 -10.39 -15.74 -3.35
C HIS A 44 -9.26 -16.35 -2.50
N GLY A 45 -9.62 -16.90 -1.33
CA GLY A 45 -8.68 -17.57 -0.43
C GLY A 45 -7.80 -16.65 0.44
N ARG A 46 -7.85 -15.33 0.24
CA ARG A 46 -6.98 -14.38 0.95
C ARG A 46 -7.72 -13.24 1.68
N VAL A 47 -9.06 -13.23 1.66
CA VAL A 47 -9.85 -12.25 2.41
C VAL A 47 -10.84 -12.90 3.36
N PHE A 48 -10.92 -12.36 4.58
CA PHE A 48 -11.80 -12.85 5.63
C PHE A 48 -12.08 -11.75 6.67
N LEU A 49 -13.15 -11.90 7.45
CA LEU A 49 -13.39 -11.03 8.60
C LEU A 49 -12.47 -11.43 9.75
N LYS A 50 -11.91 -10.44 10.45
CA LYS A 50 -11.05 -10.65 11.62
C LYS A 50 -11.73 -11.44 12.73
N GLY A 51 -13.02 -11.18 12.96
CA GLY A 51 -13.86 -11.96 13.88
C GLY A 51 -13.63 -11.67 15.38
N GLY A 52 -13.39 -10.41 15.75
CA GLY A 52 -13.19 -10.02 17.16
C GLY A 52 -14.48 -9.86 17.98
N SER A 53 -15.61 -9.59 17.33
CA SER A 53 -16.95 -9.50 17.94
C SER A 53 -18.03 -9.68 16.87
N ASP A 54 -19.29 -9.85 17.29
CA ASP A 54 -20.44 -9.94 16.37
C ASP A 54 -20.64 -8.68 15.52
N ASN A 55 -20.08 -7.54 15.96
CA ASN A 55 -20.15 -6.24 15.28
C ASN A 55 -18.84 -5.87 14.57
N ASP A 56 -17.85 -6.77 14.52
CA ASP A 56 -16.56 -6.51 13.89
C ASP A 56 -16.64 -6.75 12.37
N ALA A 57 -16.81 -5.66 11.63
CA ALA A 57 -16.80 -5.68 10.17
C ALA A 57 -15.39 -5.59 9.56
N SER A 58 -14.32 -5.67 10.35
CA SER A 58 -12.93 -5.51 9.86
C SER A 58 -12.55 -6.61 8.86
N LEU A 59 -12.18 -6.18 7.65
CA LEU A 59 -11.64 -7.06 6.61
C LEU A 59 -10.13 -7.26 6.80
N VAL A 60 -9.69 -8.50 6.74
CA VAL A 60 -8.28 -8.89 6.63
C VAL A 60 -8.03 -9.34 5.20
N ILE A 61 -6.95 -8.84 4.62
CA ILE A 61 -6.44 -9.24 3.30
C ILE A 61 -5.02 -9.78 3.51
N THR A 62 -4.75 -11.02 3.09
CA THR A 62 -3.41 -11.62 3.07
C THR A 62 -2.81 -11.56 1.66
N ASP A 63 -1.51 -11.82 1.56
CA ASP A 63 -0.77 -11.89 0.29
C ASP A 63 -1.01 -10.65 -0.59
N LEU A 64 -0.74 -9.47 0.00
CA LEU A 64 -0.99 -8.17 -0.62
C LEU A 64 -0.12 -7.96 -1.87
N THR A 65 -0.73 -7.42 -2.91
CA THR A 65 -0.07 -6.99 -4.15
C THR A 65 -0.27 -5.48 -4.38
N LEU A 66 0.48 -4.89 -5.31
CA LEU A 66 0.26 -3.48 -5.69
C LEU A 66 -1.16 -3.24 -6.25
N GLU A 67 -1.78 -4.26 -6.85
CA GLU A 67 -3.17 -4.17 -7.32
C GLU A 67 -4.18 -4.08 -6.18
N ASP A 68 -3.80 -4.37 -4.93
CA ASP A 68 -4.68 -4.22 -3.77
C ASP A 68 -4.75 -2.79 -3.25
N TYR A 69 -3.78 -1.94 -3.63
CA TYR A 69 -3.77 -0.53 -3.27
C TYR A 69 -5.08 0.15 -3.68
N GLY A 70 -5.64 0.97 -2.80
CA GLY A 70 -6.82 1.78 -3.10
C GLY A 70 -7.81 1.89 -1.95
N ARG A 71 -9.05 2.27 -2.28
CA ARG A 71 -10.12 2.51 -1.31
C ARG A 71 -11.12 1.38 -1.32
N TYR A 72 -11.54 0.99 -0.13
CA TYR A 72 -12.48 -0.08 0.12
C TYR A 72 -13.67 0.47 0.87
N LYS A 73 -14.87 0.13 0.41
CA LYS A 73 -16.13 0.48 1.06
C LYS A 73 -16.65 -0.73 1.82
N CYS A 74 -16.95 -0.53 3.10
CA CYS A 74 -17.72 -1.43 3.93
C CYS A 74 -19.16 -0.94 3.95
N GLU A 75 -20.11 -1.85 3.73
CA GLU A 75 -21.54 -1.65 3.86
C GLU A 75 -22.07 -2.72 4.82
N VAL A 76 -22.61 -2.28 5.96
CA VAL A 76 -23.18 -3.13 7.00
C VAL A 76 -24.69 -2.93 7.00
N ILE A 77 -25.44 -4.01 6.81
CA ILE A 77 -26.89 -3.97 6.61
C ILE A 77 -27.55 -4.82 7.70
N GLU A 78 -28.44 -4.20 8.48
CA GLU A 78 -29.27 -4.87 9.50
C GLU A 78 -30.75 -4.57 9.24
N GLY A 79 -31.48 -5.55 8.74
CA GLY A 79 -32.90 -5.37 8.40
C GLY A 79 -33.09 -4.37 7.25
N LEU A 80 -33.55 -3.17 7.58
CA LEU A 80 -33.76 -2.06 6.64
C LEU A 80 -32.76 -0.91 6.84
N GLU A 81 -31.89 -1.02 7.84
CA GLU A 81 -30.87 -0.01 8.15
C GLU A 81 -29.54 -0.41 7.49
N ASP A 82 -28.84 0.57 6.93
CA ASP A 82 -27.51 0.42 6.33
C ASP A 82 -26.55 1.51 6.79
N ASP A 83 -25.35 1.08 7.23
CA ASP A 83 -24.23 1.96 7.54
C ASP A 83 -23.09 1.71 6.57
N THR A 84 -22.42 2.79 6.15
CA THR A 84 -21.29 2.70 5.22
C THR A 84 -20.06 3.42 5.73
N ALA A 85 -18.89 2.83 5.45
CA ALA A 85 -17.61 3.43 5.75
C ALA A 85 -16.63 3.16 4.60
N VAL A 86 -15.77 4.14 4.30
CA VAL A 86 -14.70 3.98 3.30
C VAL A 86 -13.35 4.08 3.99
N VAL A 87 -12.49 3.09 3.75
CA VAL A 87 -11.12 3.03 4.25
C VAL A 87 -10.13 2.99 3.09
N ALA A 88 -8.96 3.58 3.26
CA ALA A 88 -7.87 3.49 2.29
C ALA A 88 -6.86 2.44 2.76
N LEU A 89 -6.52 1.51 1.87
CA LEU A 89 -5.39 0.61 2.03
C LEU A 89 -4.18 1.25 1.33
N ASP A 90 -3.27 1.78 2.15
CA ASP A 90 -2.01 2.35 1.70
C ASP A 90 -0.88 1.35 1.96
N LEU A 91 -0.06 1.10 0.95
CA LEU A 91 1.08 0.20 1.04
C LEU A 91 2.33 1.07 1.23
N GLN A 92 2.87 1.06 2.45
CA GLN A 92 4.09 1.80 2.76
C GLN A 92 5.29 1.10 2.12
N GLY A 93 5.79 1.68 1.03
CA GLY A 93 7.03 1.25 0.39
C GLY A 93 8.27 1.73 1.16
N VAL A 94 9.43 1.19 0.78
CA VAL A 94 10.74 1.65 1.26
C VAL A 94 11.60 2.09 0.07
N VAL A 95 12.40 3.14 0.24
CA VAL A 95 13.44 3.50 -0.72
C VAL A 95 14.71 2.76 -0.32
N PHE A 96 15.24 1.97 -1.24
CA PHE A 96 16.50 1.25 -1.05
C PHE A 96 17.47 1.57 -2.19
N PRO A 97 18.75 1.80 -1.88
CA PRO A 97 19.78 1.94 -2.91
C PRO A 97 20.04 0.60 -3.61
N TYR A 98 20.30 0.65 -4.92
CA TYR A 98 20.60 -0.54 -5.72
C TYR A 98 21.84 -0.32 -6.59
N PHE A 99 22.68 -1.36 -6.71
CA PHE A 99 23.74 -1.43 -7.72
C PHE A 99 23.90 -2.88 -8.19
N PRO A 100 24.21 -3.10 -9.49
CA PRO A 100 24.35 -4.44 -10.04
C PRO A 100 25.63 -5.12 -9.55
N ARG A 101 25.70 -6.45 -9.70
CA ARG A 101 26.88 -7.26 -9.30
C ARG A 101 28.19 -6.82 -9.97
N LEU A 102 28.10 -6.20 -11.16
CA LEU A 102 29.24 -5.67 -11.90
C LEU A 102 29.87 -4.41 -11.24
N GLY A 103 29.23 -3.85 -10.22
CA GLY A 103 29.71 -2.71 -9.45
C GLY A 103 28.84 -1.46 -9.60
N ARG A 104 29.26 -0.37 -8.95
CA ARG A 104 28.58 0.93 -8.95
C ARG A 104 28.76 1.66 -10.29
N TYR A 105 27.83 2.56 -10.61
CA TYR A 105 27.88 3.45 -11.78
C TYR A 105 27.95 2.73 -13.13
N ASN A 106 27.32 1.55 -13.22
CA ASN A 106 27.28 0.71 -14.42
C ASN A 106 25.89 0.65 -15.09
N LEU A 107 24.96 1.51 -14.67
CA LEU A 107 23.60 1.56 -15.23
C LEU A 107 23.34 2.93 -15.82
N ASN A 108 22.88 2.98 -17.06
CA ASN A 108 22.19 4.16 -17.58
C ASN A 108 20.77 4.26 -17.01
N PHE A 109 20.07 5.36 -17.29
CA PHE A 109 18.72 5.61 -16.75
C PHE A 109 17.73 4.48 -17.07
N HIS A 110 17.69 3.99 -18.31
CA HIS A 110 16.77 2.93 -18.74
C HIS A 110 17.11 1.59 -18.09
N GLU A 111 18.41 1.27 -17.95
CA GLU A 111 18.86 0.07 -17.25
C GLU A 111 18.55 0.13 -15.75
N ALA A 112 18.65 1.30 -15.13
CA ALA A 112 18.27 1.51 -13.74
C ALA A 112 16.76 1.34 -13.53
N GLN A 113 15.93 1.86 -14.45
CA GLN A 113 14.50 1.66 -14.41
C GLN A 113 14.14 0.17 -14.53
N GLN A 114 14.74 -0.55 -15.48
CA GLN A 114 14.52 -1.98 -15.63
C GLN A 114 14.99 -2.77 -14.40
N ALA A 115 16.15 -2.41 -13.84
CA ALA A 115 16.67 -3.06 -12.65
C ALA A 115 15.76 -2.87 -11.42
N CYS A 116 15.07 -1.73 -11.27
CA CYS A 116 14.04 -1.57 -10.23
C CYS A 116 12.85 -2.51 -10.49
N LEU A 117 12.36 -2.59 -11.73
CA LEU A 117 11.22 -3.46 -12.09
C LEU A 117 11.53 -4.94 -11.85
N ASP A 118 12.74 -5.38 -12.15
CA ASP A 118 13.20 -6.76 -11.90
C ASP A 118 13.26 -7.12 -10.39
N GLN A 119 13.14 -6.13 -9.50
CA GLN A 119 13.07 -6.28 -8.05
C GLN A 119 11.66 -5.96 -7.50
N ASP A 120 10.63 -6.00 -8.35
CA ASP A 120 9.25 -5.61 -8.02
C ASP A 120 9.16 -4.18 -7.43
N ALA A 121 10.03 -3.29 -7.89
CA ALA A 121 10.13 -1.90 -7.44
C ALA A 121 10.01 -0.92 -8.62
N VAL A 122 9.90 0.36 -8.29
CA VAL A 122 9.94 1.46 -9.27
C VAL A 122 11.07 2.42 -8.92
N ILE A 123 11.57 3.14 -9.92
CA ILE A 123 12.58 4.17 -9.68
C ILE A 123 11.98 5.26 -8.77
N ALA A 124 12.72 5.64 -7.71
CA ALA A 124 12.22 6.58 -6.72
C ALA A 124 12.06 7.98 -7.31
N SER A 125 11.02 8.70 -6.87
CA SER A 125 10.94 10.15 -7.08
C SER A 125 11.87 10.89 -6.12
N PHE A 126 12.10 12.18 -6.40
CA PHE A 126 12.82 13.05 -5.46
C PHE A 126 12.12 13.10 -4.09
N ASP A 127 10.79 13.25 -4.06
CA ASP A 127 10.03 13.31 -2.82
C ASP A 127 10.19 12.03 -1.99
N GLN A 128 10.13 10.86 -2.63
CA GLN A 128 10.37 9.58 -1.97
C GLN A 128 11.80 9.48 -1.41
N LEU A 129 12.81 9.89 -2.18
CA LEU A 129 14.20 9.91 -1.70
C LEU A 129 14.38 10.87 -0.52
N TYR A 130 13.78 12.05 -0.60
CA TYR A 130 13.83 13.06 0.44
C TYR A 130 13.17 12.57 1.73
N ASP A 131 12.00 11.92 1.63
CA ASP A 131 11.32 11.30 2.77
C ASP A 131 12.16 10.19 3.38
N ALA A 132 12.76 9.33 2.56
CA ALA A 132 13.65 8.28 3.06
C ALA A 132 14.88 8.87 3.78
N TRP A 133 15.46 9.96 3.26
CA TRP A 133 16.55 10.67 3.94
C TRP A 133 16.10 11.27 5.28
N ARG A 134 14.91 11.89 5.34
CA ARG A 134 14.31 12.38 6.59
C ARG A 134 14.11 11.25 7.61
N SER A 135 13.82 10.04 7.12
CA SER A 135 13.72 8.82 7.92
C SER A 135 15.07 8.15 8.22
N GLY A 136 16.20 8.74 7.81
CA GLY A 136 17.54 8.30 8.17
C GLY A 136 18.34 7.59 7.07
N LEU A 137 17.84 7.55 5.83
CA LEU A 137 18.60 6.98 4.71
C LEU A 137 19.89 7.78 4.46
N ASP A 138 21.02 7.08 4.54
CA ASP A 138 22.36 7.62 4.36
C ASP A 138 23.09 6.74 3.35
N TRP A 139 23.30 7.27 2.14
CA TRP A 139 23.89 6.52 1.03
C TRP A 139 24.79 7.40 0.18
N CYS A 140 26.09 7.12 0.21
CA CYS A 140 27.10 7.88 -0.54
C CYS A 140 27.42 7.27 -1.91
N ASN A 141 26.39 7.01 -2.70
CA ASN A 141 26.57 6.78 -4.13
C ASN A 141 25.40 7.42 -4.86
N ALA A 142 25.70 8.17 -5.92
CA ALA A 142 24.66 8.81 -6.71
C ALA A 142 23.86 7.76 -7.50
N GLY A 143 22.54 7.90 -7.50
CA GLY A 143 21.61 7.01 -8.19
C GLY A 143 20.59 7.80 -8.99
N TRP A 144 20.04 7.16 -10.02
CA TRP A 144 19.00 7.73 -10.88
C TRP A 144 17.67 7.89 -10.12
N LEU A 145 16.99 9.01 -10.38
CA LEU A 145 15.62 9.28 -9.92
C LEU A 145 14.65 9.37 -11.09
N SER A 146 13.35 9.28 -10.82
CA SER A 146 12.28 9.23 -11.83
C SER A 146 12.24 10.42 -12.79
N ASP A 147 12.80 11.57 -12.40
CA ASP A 147 12.90 12.78 -13.22
C ASP A 147 14.19 12.82 -14.09
N GLY A 148 14.99 11.76 -14.04
CA GLY A 148 16.28 11.66 -14.74
C GLY A 148 17.44 12.35 -14.02
N SER A 149 17.22 12.93 -12.84
CA SER A 149 18.31 13.47 -12.01
C SER A 149 19.12 12.36 -11.35
N VAL A 150 20.33 12.68 -10.93
CA VAL A 150 21.26 11.75 -10.26
C VAL A 150 21.62 12.31 -8.90
N GLN A 151 21.12 11.68 -7.84
CA GLN A 151 21.22 12.24 -6.49
C GLN A 151 21.65 11.20 -5.45
N TYR A 152 22.14 11.68 -4.30
CA TYR A 152 22.50 10.84 -3.16
C TYR A 152 22.17 11.50 -1.81
N PRO A 153 21.55 10.77 -0.87
CA PRO A 153 21.22 11.29 0.46
C PRO A 153 22.38 11.07 1.46
N ILE A 154 22.75 12.10 2.22
CA ILE A 154 23.73 12.00 3.31
C ILE A 154 23.14 12.56 4.59
N THR A 155 23.15 11.78 5.66
CA THR A 155 22.84 12.23 7.04
C THR A 155 24.10 12.54 7.83
N LYS A 156 25.25 11.91 7.47
CA LYS A 156 26.54 12.10 8.15
C LYS A 156 27.61 12.64 7.19
N PRO A 157 28.08 13.89 7.38
CA PRO A 157 29.14 14.49 6.58
C PRO A 157 30.43 13.67 6.62
N ARG A 158 31.10 13.51 5.47
CA ARG A 158 32.36 12.74 5.34
C ARG A 158 33.07 13.05 4.02
N GLU A 159 34.40 12.94 4.02
CA GLU A 159 35.25 13.30 2.88
C GLU A 159 34.82 12.72 1.53
N PRO A 160 34.54 11.40 1.40
CA PRO A 160 34.18 10.82 0.09
C PRO A 160 32.82 11.29 -0.45
N CYS A 161 32.07 12.07 0.33
CA CYS A 161 30.63 12.35 0.14
C CYS A 161 30.34 13.84 0.22
N GLY A 162 31.23 14.65 -0.35
CA GLY A 162 31.13 16.11 -0.39
C GLY A 162 32.03 16.85 0.60
N GLY A 163 32.67 16.16 1.56
CA GLY A 163 33.57 16.76 2.55
C GLY A 163 33.02 16.70 3.99
N GLN A 164 33.90 16.74 4.99
CA GLN A 164 33.53 16.70 6.42
C GLN A 164 32.72 17.92 6.89
N ASN A 165 32.90 19.08 6.24
CA ASN A 165 32.23 20.33 6.61
C ASN A 165 30.89 20.54 5.90
N THR A 166 30.36 19.51 5.24
CA THR A 166 29.10 19.62 4.52
C THR A 166 27.89 19.45 5.43
N VAL A 167 26.76 20.07 5.08
CA VAL A 167 25.49 19.90 5.81
C VAL A 167 24.78 18.62 5.34
N PRO A 168 24.13 17.85 6.23
CA PRO A 168 23.24 16.76 5.83
C PRO A 168 22.21 17.19 4.78
N GLY A 169 21.92 16.32 3.81
CA GLY A 169 20.94 16.61 2.77
C GLY A 169 20.98 15.63 1.60
N VAL A 170 20.03 15.80 0.68
CA VAL A 170 20.03 15.17 -0.64
C VAL A 170 20.86 16.04 -1.58
N ARG A 171 21.83 15.42 -2.26
CA ARG A 171 22.82 16.11 -3.10
C ARG A 171 22.68 15.67 -4.54
N ASN A 172 22.76 16.63 -5.45
CA ASN A 172 22.86 16.36 -6.87
C ASN A 172 24.32 16.05 -7.26
N TYR A 173 24.50 15.25 -8.31
CA TYR A 173 25.79 14.90 -8.90
C TYR A 173 26.12 15.81 -10.09
#